data_AF-A0A8R1TXK0-F1
#
_entry.id   AF-A0A8R1TXK0-F1
#
_cell.length_a   1.000
_cell.length_b   1.000
_cell.length_c   1.000
_cell.angle_alpha   90.00
_cell.angle_beta   90.00
_cell.angle_gamma   90.00
#
_symmetry.space_group_name_H-M   'P 1'
#
loop_
_entity.id
_entity.type
_entity.pdbx_description
1 polymer ?
#
loop_
_entity_poly.entity_id
_entity_poly.type
_entity_poly.pdbx_seq_one_letter_code
_entity_poly.pdbx_strand_id
1 'polypeptide(L)'
;MTDYECGGWFKADQGSNVYCYFVYRYQTTARNARNICRENKAQLVTVDNIGEWSYITHLAEALAPNAKDRSLLLGYTRCSTDPPEWRTLDGNVPPINYSLPNSASISDEICCLELNFENKTTCK
;
A
#
# COMPACT_ATOMS: atom_id res chain seq x y z
N MET A 1 -25.42 0.19 12.75
CA MET A 1 -24.25 0.47 13.62
C MET A 1 -23.35 1.41 12.84
N THR A 2 -22.95 2.50 13.47
CA THR A 2 -22.61 3.78 12.85
C THR A 2 -21.24 3.82 12.18
N ASP A 3 -21.23 4.19 10.90
CA ASP A 3 -20.08 4.33 9.99
C ASP A 3 -19.15 5.53 10.29
N TYR A 4 -19.06 5.98 11.56
CA TYR A 4 -18.38 7.23 11.91
C TYR A 4 -16.86 7.14 12.04
N GLU A 5 -16.30 5.95 12.23
CA GLU A 5 -14.86 5.83 12.54
C GLU A 5 -13.95 6.17 11.36
N CYS A 6 -14.37 5.82 10.13
CA CYS A 6 -13.56 6.01 8.93
C CYS A 6 -14.02 7.14 8.01
N GLY A 7 -15.08 7.89 8.37
CA GLY A 7 -15.47 9.09 7.62
C GLY A 7 -15.73 8.88 6.11
N GLY A 8 -16.25 7.71 5.73
CA GLY A 8 -16.48 7.34 4.32
C GLY A 8 -15.31 6.61 3.64
N TRP A 9 -14.24 6.30 4.36
CA TRP A 9 -13.15 5.45 3.89
C TRP A 9 -13.46 3.97 4.10
N PHE A 10 -12.72 3.10 3.41
CA PHE A 10 -12.90 1.65 3.54
C PHE A 10 -12.36 1.17 4.88
N LYS A 11 -13.26 0.62 5.71
CA LYS A 11 -12.93 0.12 7.05
C LYS A 11 -12.52 -1.35 7.00
N ALA A 12 -11.32 -1.68 7.49
CA ALA A 12 -10.93 -3.03 7.86
C ALA A 12 -10.92 -3.17 9.39
N ASP A 13 -11.81 -3.99 9.91
CA ASP A 13 -11.90 -4.29 11.34
C ASP A 13 -11.11 -5.58 11.64
N GLN A 14 -10.00 -5.45 12.36
CA GLN A 14 -9.14 -6.58 12.78
C GLN A 14 -9.27 -6.82 14.29
N GLY A 15 -10.45 -6.58 14.87
CA GLY A 15 -10.73 -6.81 16.28
C GLY A 15 -10.31 -5.63 17.14
N SER A 16 -9.09 -5.63 17.68
CA SER A 16 -8.60 -4.52 18.52
C SER A 16 -8.14 -3.31 17.71
N ASN A 17 -7.88 -3.50 16.41
CA ASN A 17 -7.40 -2.47 15.51
C ASN A 17 -8.41 -2.26 14.37
N VAL A 18 -8.78 -1.00 14.15
CA VAL A 18 -9.57 -0.57 12.99
C VAL A 18 -8.68 0.24 12.07
N TYR A 19 -8.57 -0.20 10.82
CA TYR A 19 -7.80 0.49 9.78
C TYR A 19 -8.75 1.14 8.78
N CYS A 20 -8.46 2.38 8.38
CA CYS A 20 -9.23 3.11 7.39
C CYS A 20 -8.37 3.34 6.15
N TYR A 21 -8.87 2.92 4.99
CA TYR A 21 -8.16 3.01 3.71
C TYR A 21 -8.89 3.93 2.73
N PHE A 22 -8.13 4.80 2.09
CA PHE A 22 -8.61 5.62 0.98
C PHE A 22 -7.88 5.22 -0.30
N VAL A 23 -8.65 5.04 -1.39
CA VAL A 23 -8.09 4.70 -2.70
C VAL A 23 -8.18 5.90 -3.62
N TYR A 24 -7.01 6.44 -3.97
CA TYR A 24 -6.90 7.49 -4.97
C TYR A 24 -6.90 6.88 -6.37
N ARG A 25 -7.96 7.17 -7.16
CA ARG A 25 -8.24 6.50 -8.43
C ARG A 25 -7.44 7.02 -9.64
N TYR A 26 -6.70 8.11 -9.48
CA TYR A 26 -5.96 8.72 -10.59
C TYR A 26 -4.47 8.37 -10.52
N GLN A 27 -3.87 8.14 -11.68
CA GLN A 27 -2.43 7.96 -11.78
C GLN A 27 -1.70 9.21 -11.29
N THR A 28 -0.66 9.00 -10.47
CA THR A 28 0.14 10.09 -9.93
C THR A 28 1.52 9.56 -9.52
N THR A 29 2.46 10.47 -9.30
CA THR A 29 3.82 10.11 -8.86
C THR A 29 3.81 9.75 -7.37
N ALA A 30 4.79 8.97 -6.90
CA ALA A 30 4.89 8.63 -5.48
C ALA A 30 4.96 9.85 -4.54
N ARG A 31 5.66 10.91 -4.97
CA ARG A 31 5.71 12.17 -4.24
C ARG A 31 4.34 12.83 -4.12
N ASN A 32 3.57 12.86 -5.21
CA ASN A 32 2.24 13.46 -5.21
C ASN A 32 1.25 12.60 -4.41
N ALA A 33 1.29 11.28 -4.55
CA ALA A 33 0.47 10.37 -3.77
C ALA A 33 0.67 10.57 -2.26
N ARG A 34 1.94 10.68 -1.82
CA ARG A 34 2.28 11.02 -0.43
C ARG A 34 1.66 12.35 0.01
N ASN A 35 1.76 13.38 -0.81
CA ASN A 35 1.22 14.70 -0.47
C ASN A 35 -0.31 14.64 -0.33
N ILE A 36 -1.01 13.93 -1.22
CA ILE A 36 -2.46 13.71 -1.15
C ILE A 36 -2.84 13.00 0.15
N CYS A 37 -2.11 11.94 0.54
CA CYS A 37 -2.34 11.27 1.82
C CYS A 37 -2.16 12.23 3.01
N ARG A 38 -1.08 13.02 3.01
CA ARG A 38 -0.79 13.98 4.09
C ARG A 38 -1.85 15.07 4.23
N GLU A 39 -2.33 15.61 3.11
CA GLU A 39 -3.43 16.59 3.08
C GLU A 39 -4.70 16.01 3.72
N ASN A 40 -4.91 14.69 3.60
CA ASN A 40 -6.00 13.95 4.21
C ASN A 40 -5.66 13.41 5.62
N LYS A 41 -4.58 13.88 6.25
CA LYS A 41 -4.09 13.41 7.57
C LYS A 41 -3.85 11.89 7.63
N ALA A 42 -3.42 11.32 6.50
CA ALA A 42 -3.06 9.92 6.35
C ALA A 42 -1.63 9.79 5.82
N GLN A 43 -1.18 8.54 5.69
CA GLN A 43 0.07 8.15 5.05
C GLN A 43 -0.22 7.18 3.90
N LEU A 44 0.75 7.02 3.01
CA LEU A 44 0.65 5.93 2.02
C LEU A 44 0.61 4.58 2.74
N VAL A 45 -0.12 3.64 2.14
CA VAL A 45 -0.45 2.37 2.80
C VAL A 45 0.81 1.55 3.08
N THR A 46 0.97 1.15 4.33
CA THR A 46 1.97 0.17 4.75
C THR A 46 1.24 -1.13 5.06
N VAL A 47 1.96 -2.25 5.03
CA VAL A 47 1.36 -3.57 5.22
C VAL A 47 2.15 -4.31 6.28
N ASP A 48 1.51 -4.52 7.42
CA ASP A 48 2.18 -5.10 8.59
C ASP A 48 1.89 -6.61 8.74
N ASN A 49 0.86 -7.12 8.06
CA ASN A 49 0.49 -8.53 8.12
C ASN A 49 -0.23 -9.02 6.85
N ILE A 50 -0.36 -10.35 6.72
CA ILE A 50 -1.02 -11.00 5.58
C ILE A 50 -2.53 -10.68 5.48
N GLY A 51 -3.18 -10.37 6.60
CA GLY A 51 -4.58 -9.97 6.63
C GLY A 51 -4.78 -8.60 5.98
N GLU A 52 -3.93 -7.62 6.32
CA GLU A 52 -3.89 -6.32 5.66
C GLU A 52 -3.57 -6.46 4.18
N TRP A 53 -2.56 -7.27 3.83
CA TRP A 53 -2.20 -7.54 2.43
C TRP A 53 -3.43 -8.03 1.64
N SER A 54 -4.08 -9.08 2.16
CA SER A 54 -5.25 -9.69 1.52
C SER A 54 -6.41 -8.69 1.38
N TYR A 55 -6.64 -7.87 2.41
CA TYR A 55 -7.69 -6.86 2.39
C TYR A 55 -7.41 -5.77 1.33
N ILE A 56 -6.19 -5.23 1.28
CA ILE A 56 -5.82 -4.19 0.32
C ILE A 56 -5.88 -4.72 -1.11
N THR A 57 -5.39 -5.94 -1.35
CA THR A 57 -5.48 -6.60 -2.65
C THR A 57 -6.95 -6.73 -3.08
N HIS A 58 -7.81 -7.26 -2.20
CA HIS A 58 -9.23 -7.42 -2.50
C HIS A 58 -9.93 -6.08 -2.74
N LEU A 59 -9.63 -5.07 -1.92
CA LEU A 59 -10.18 -3.72 -2.06
C LEU A 59 -9.80 -3.11 -3.41
N ALA A 60 -8.55 -3.29 -3.83
CA ALA A 60 -8.08 -2.77 -5.09
C ALA A 60 -8.71 -3.47 -6.31
N GLU A 61 -8.81 -4.80 -6.26
CA GLU A 61 -9.51 -5.58 -7.28
C GLU A 61 -10.98 -5.16 -7.42
N ALA A 62 -11.65 -4.91 -6.29
CA ALA A 62 -13.05 -4.49 -6.28
C ALA A 62 -13.26 -3.08 -6.84
N LEU A 63 -12.34 -2.15 -6.58
CA LEU A 63 -12.47 -0.74 -6.97
C LEU A 63 -11.96 -0.43 -8.37
N ALA A 64 -11.02 -1.23 -8.87
CA ALA A 64 -10.37 -1.00 -10.14
C ALA A 64 -10.29 -2.29 -10.99
N PRO A 65 -11.43 -2.97 -11.23
CA PRO A 65 -11.43 -4.26 -11.95
C PRO A 65 -10.83 -4.15 -13.37
N ASN A 66 -10.88 -2.94 -13.94
CA ASN A 66 -10.45 -2.59 -15.29
C ASN A 66 -9.27 -1.60 -15.34
N ALA A 67 -8.60 -1.31 -14.21
CA ALA A 67 -7.37 -0.52 -14.28
C ALA A 67 -6.39 -1.22 -15.22
N LYS A 68 -5.91 -0.51 -16.24
CA LYS A 68 -4.94 -1.05 -17.20
C LYS A 68 -3.63 -1.38 -16.51
N ASP A 69 -3.22 -0.48 -15.62
CA ASP A 69 -2.04 -0.62 -14.80
C ASP A 69 -2.54 -1.05 -13.43
N ARG A 70 -2.80 -2.35 -13.29
CA ARG A 70 -3.27 -3.04 -12.09
C ARG A 70 -2.24 -2.94 -10.96
N SER A 71 -1.77 -1.73 -10.64
CA SER A 71 -0.82 -1.45 -9.60
C SER A 71 -1.35 -0.43 -8.59
N LEU A 72 -0.98 -0.62 -7.32
CA LEU A 72 -1.19 0.36 -6.26
C LEU A 72 0.14 0.71 -5.63
N LEU A 73 0.41 2.01 -5.52
CA LEU A 73 1.56 2.49 -4.80
C LEU A 73 1.41 2.23 -3.30
N LEU A 74 2.43 1.60 -2.72
CA LEU A 74 2.55 1.39 -1.28
C LEU A 74 3.49 2.45 -0.67
N GLY A 75 3.39 2.64 0.64
CA GLY A 75 4.14 3.60 1.43
C GLY A 75 5.58 3.19 1.71
N TYR A 76 6.22 2.37 0.87
CA TYR A 76 7.61 1.96 1.03
C TYR A 76 8.52 2.54 -0.05
N THR A 77 9.75 2.90 0.34
CA THR A 77 10.80 3.41 -0.54
C THR A 77 12.18 2.92 -0.13
N ARG A 78 13.12 2.93 -1.08
CA ARG A 78 14.56 2.73 -0.90
C ARG A 78 15.41 3.78 -1.63
N CYS A 79 14.81 4.90 -2.06
CA CYS A 79 15.47 5.86 -2.95
C CYS A 79 16.67 6.59 -2.34
N SER A 80 16.79 6.60 -1.00
CA SER A 80 17.77 7.42 -0.28
C SER A 80 18.60 6.62 0.72
N THR A 81 18.70 5.29 0.52
CA THR A 81 19.40 4.38 1.42
C THR A 81 20.59 3.75 0.70
N ASP A 82 21.75 3.70 1.36
CA ASP A 82 22.95 2.99 0.91
C ASP A 82 23.45 2.08 2.06
N PRO A 83 23.27 0.74 1.98
CA PRO A 83 22.69 0.01 0.86
C PRO A 83 21.18 0.26 0.70
N PRO A 84 20.58 -0.04 -0.48
CA PRO A 84 19.14 0.12 -0.70
C PRO A 84 18.30 -0.76 0.26
N GLU A 85 17.69 -0.12 1.25
CA GLU A 85 16.84 -0.76 2.26
C GLU A 85 15.41 -0.22 2.16
N TRP A 86 14.42 -1.12 2.17
CA TRP A 86 13.02 -0.73 2.21
C TRP A 86 12.66 -0.07 3.54
N ARG A 87 12.08 1.12 3.46
CA ARG A 87 11.60 1.92 4.60
C ARG A 87 10.28 2.59 4.29
N THR A 88 9.51 2.94 5.31
CA THR A 88 8.29 3.72 5.12
C THR A 88 8.62 5.12 4.62
N LEU A 89 7.83 5.62 3.66
CA LEU A 89 8.03 6.93 3.03
C LEU A 89 7.85 8.10 4.00
N ASP A 90 7.03 7.90 5.05
CA ASP A 90 6.67 8.95 6.00
C ASP A 90 7.47 8.89 7.32
N GLY A 91 8.08 7.76 7.67
CA GLY A 91 8.73 7.58 8.97
C GLY A 91 10.14 6.99 8.95
N ASN A 92 10.67 6.59 7.78
CA ASN A 92 11.93 5.84 7.66
C ASN A 92 11.98 4.55 8.50
N VAL A 93 10.82 3.92 8.72
CA VAL A 93 10.67 2.71 9.52
C VAL A 93 10.84 1.48 8.61
N PRO A 94 11.65 0.47 8.97
CA PRO A 94 11.73 -0.76 8.19
C PRO A 94 10.42 -1.57 8.27
N PRO A 95 10.07 -2.38 7.25
CA PRO A 95 8.90 -3.26 7.30
C PRO A 95 9.03 -4.28 8.46
N ILE A 96 7.91 -4.60 9.10
CA ILE A 96 7.88 -5.57 10.21
C ILE A 96 7.76 -6.99 9.63
N ASN A 97 8.77 -7.85 9.86
CA ASN A 97 8.80 -9.33 9.76
C ASN A 97 8.15 -10.03 8.55
N TYR A 98 7.72 -9.30 7.54
CA TYR A 98 7.09 -9.84 6.34
C TYR A 98 7.98 -9.51 5.14
N SER A 99 8.34 -10.55 4.39
CA SER A 99 8.94 -10.38 3.07
C SER A 99 7.92 -9.63 2.21
N LEU A 100 8.15 -8.34 1.99
CA LEU A 100 7.31 -7.53 1.12
C LEU A 100 7.16 -8.27 -0.21
N PRO A 101 5.95 -8.68 -0.59
CA PRO A 101 5.74 -9.45 -1.82
C PRO A 101 6.24 -8.62 -3.00
N ASN A 102 6.89 -9.31 -3.93
CA ASN A 102 7.61 -8.75 -5.07
C ASN A 102 8.87 -7.92 -4.74
N SER A 103 9.25 -7.67 -3.47
CA SER A 103 10.45 -6.87 -3.18
C SER A 103 11.76 -7.43 -3.74
N ALA A 104 11.85 -8.75 -3.89
CA ALA A 104 13.05 -9.45 -4.37
C ALA A 104 13.27 -9.40 -5.89
N SER A 105 12.23 -9.10 -6.68
CA SER A 105 12.30 -9.09 -8.15
C SER A 105 12.39 -7.67 -8.75
N ILE A 106 12.55 -6.65 -7.90
CA ILE A 106 12.48 -5.24 -8.31
C ILE A 106 13.88 -4.76 -8.71
N SER A 107 14.01 -4.34 -9.99
CA SER A 107 15.21 -3.69 -10.53
C SER A 107 15.71 -2.58 -9.60
N ASP A 108 17.03 -2.44 -9.44
CA ASP A 108 17.67 -1.40 -8.62
C ASP A 108 17.28 0.03 -9.00
N GLU A 109 16.76 0.23 -10.22
CA GLU A 109 16.20 1.52 -10.67
C GLU A 109 14.86 1.87 -9.98
N ILE A 110 14.11 0.87 -9.54
CA ILE A 110 12.81 1.06 -8.90
C ILE A 110 13.03 1.22 -7.40
N CYS A 111 12.73 2.42 -6.91
CA CYS A 111 12.95 2.78 -5.51
C CYS A 111 11.66 3.07 -4.72
N CYS A 112 10.48 2.88 -5.31
CA CYS A 112 9.17 2.91 -4.65
C CYS A 112 8.46 1.57 -4.83
N LEU A 113 7.71 1.12 -3.83
CA LEU A 113 7.04 -0.19 -3.91
C LEU A 113 5.63 -0.05 -4.48
N GLU A 114 5.29 -0.91 -5.44
CA GLU A 114 3.94 -1.04 -5.98
C GLU A 114 3.44 -2.47 -5.84
N LEU A 115 2.18 -2.63 -5.44
CA LEU A 115 1.44 -3.88 -5.47
C LEU A 115 0.91 -4.07 -6.89
N ASN A 116 1.39 -5.07 -7.64
CA ASN A 116 0.87 -5.43 -8.97
C ASN A 116 -0.10 -6.63 -8.86
N PHE A 117 -1.37 -6.46 -9.23
CA PHE A 117 -2.42 -7.50 -9.18
C PHE A 117 -2.24 -8.59 -10.26
N GLU A 118 -1.36 -8.41 -11.24
CA GLU A 118 -1.11 -9.40 -12.29
C GLU A 118 -0.09 -10.48 -11.88
N ASN A 119 0.63 -10.31 -10.77
CA ASN A 119 1.40 -11.38 -10.16
C ASN A 119 0.44 -12.34 -9.43
N LYS A 120 -0.30 -13.11 -10.23
CA LYS A 120 -1.05 -14.30 -9.82
C LYS A 120 -0.07 -15.31 -9.20
N THR A 121 0.26 -15.14 -7.92
CA THR A 121 0.56 -16.30 -7.09
C THR A 121 -0.77 -17.02 -6.89
N THR A 122 -1.08 -17.96 -7.79
CA THR A 122 -2.07 -18.99 -7.51
C THR A 122 -1.59 -19.78 -6.30
N CYS A 123 -2.03 -19.40 -5.11
CA CYS A 123 -2.09 -20.32 -3.99
C CYS A 123 -3.11 -21.40 -4.39
N LYS A 124 -2.62 -22.61 -4.68
CA LYS A 124 -3.44 -23.82 -4.59
C LYS A 124 -3.65 -24.16 -3.13
#